data_AF-A0A2C5YLF8-F1
#
_entry.id   AF-A0A2C5YLF8-F1
#
_cell.length_a   1.000
_cell.length_b   1.000
_cell.length_c   1.000
_cell.angle_alpha   90.00
_cell.angle_beta   90.00
_cell.angle_gamma   90.00
#
_symmetry.space_group_name_H-M   'P 1'
#
loop_
_entity.id
_entity.type
_entity.pdbx_description
1 polymer ?
#
loop_
_entity_poly.entity_id
_entity_poly.type
_entity_poly.pdbx_seq_one_letter_code
_entity_poly.pdbx_strand_id
1 'polypeptide(L)'
;MLAPTALLTSLVVARVSAQQQPASTPWELACLHLGVVSSTATIFPWSRGYSAISEQNWSGTARAKPACIVRPENASQVQTVVRLLSRRRVPFAIRSGGHNPAPGAASIKDGVLLDLSRLDDLVYESGNKTVTVGTGNKWTAVYSLLDQHDVTVVGGRILDVGVGGLLLGSKSSPRADIGCR
;
A
#
# COMPACT_ATOMS: atom_id res chain seq x y z
N MET A 1 84.03 22.06 11.56
CA MET A 1 82.95 21.72 12.51
C MET A 1 81.64 21.84 11.74
N LEU A 2 81.10 20.72 11.26
CA LEU A 2 79.85 20.63 10.49
C LEU A 2 78.75 20.11 11.41
N ALA A 3 77.67 20.86 11.59
CA ALA A 3 76.51 20.45 12.39
C ALA A 3 75.45 19.79 11.48
N PRO A 4 74.79 18.70 11.91
CA PRO A 4 73.81 18.00 11.08
C PRO A 4 72.44 18.70 11.18
N THR A 5 71.88 19.08 10.04
CA THR A 5 70.49 19.56 9.92
C THR A 5 69.52 18.38 9.93
N ALA A 6 68.75 18.24 11.02
CA ALA A 6 67.69 17.24 11.14
C ALA A 6 66.44 17.68 10.37
N LEU A 7 66.04 16.89 9.36
CA LEU A 7 64.78 17.05 8.64
C LEU A 7 63.64 16.46 9.48
N LEU A 8 62.81 17.33 10.05
CA LEU A 8 61.56 16.96 10.73
C LEU A 8 60.49 16.62 9.68
N THR A 9 60.28 15.32 9.42
CA THR A 9 59.13 14.84 8.64
C THR A 9 57.87 14.91 9.50
N SER A 10 57.03 15.91 9.25
CA SER A 10 55.75 16.06 9.93
C SER A 10 54.77 14.98 9.39
N LEU A 11 54.45 13.98 10.21
CA LEU A 11 53.42 12.99 9.88
C LEU A 11 52.04 13.65 10.02
N VAL A 12 51.38 13.96 8.90
CA VAL A 12 49.99 14.39 8.90
C VAL A 12 49.11 13.17 9.11
N VAL A 13 48.60 12.99 10.34
CA VAL A 13 47.58 11.99 10.63
C VAL A 13 46.22 12.55 10.20
N ALA A 14 45.73 12.11 9.03
CA ALA A 14 44.37 12.40 8.59
C ALA A 14 43.39 11.68 9.53
N ARG A 15 42.59 12.45 10.29
CA ARG A 15 41.49 11.91 11.07
C ARG A 15 40.36 11.54 10.11
N VAL A 16 40.14 10.23 9.92
CA VAL A 16 38.90 9.72 9.34
C VAL A 16 37.80 9.96 10.37
N SER A 17 36.99 10.99 10.17
CA SER A 17 35.75 11.15 10.92
C SER A 17 34.80 10.03 10.49
N ALA A 18 34.47 9.14 11.42
CA ALA A 18 33.40 8.18 11.22
C ALA A 18 32.10 8.96 10.96
N GLN A 19 31.60 8.93 9.71
CA GLN A 19 30.26 9.42 9.42
C GLN A 19 29.28 8.48 10.13
N GLN A 20 28.64 8.98 11.19
CA GLN A 20 27.54 8.30 11.85
C GLN A 20 26.46 8.02 10.79
N GLN A 21 26.18 6.75 10.49
CA GLN A 21 25.07 6.44 9.60
C GLN A 21 23.76 6.94 10.23
N PRO A 22 22.85 7.57 9.47
CA PRO A 22 21.57 8.01 10.00
C PRO A 22 20.84 6.78 10.58
N ALA A 23 20.30 6.94 11.79
CA ALA A 23 19.50 5.89 12.42
C ALA A 23 18.32 5.55 11.51
N SER A 24 18.14 4.27 11.19
CA SER A 24 17.04 3.81 10.33
C SER A 24 15.69 4.22 10.93
N THR A 25 14.79 4.74 10.09
CA THR A 25 13.46 5.16 10.55
C THR A 25 12.59 3.94 10.92
N PRO A 26 11.52 4.12 11.74
CA PRO A 26 10.66 3.00 12.12
C PRO A 26 10.02 2.27 10.93
N TRP A 27 9.64 2.99 9.87
CA TRP A 27 9.06 2.39 8.67
C TRP A 27 10.11 1.70 7.81
N GLU A 28 11.36 2.17 7.73
CA GLU A 28 12.44 1.45 7.04
C GLU A 28 12.69 0.09 7.69
N LEU A 29 12.80 0.06 9.02
CA LEU A 29 12.96 -1.20 9.77
C LEU A 29 11.74 -2.12 9.63
N ALA A 30 10.54 -1.56 9.54
CA ALA A 30 9.33 -2.34 9.28
C ALA A 30 9.32 -2.92 7.87
N CYS A 31 9.68 -2.12 6.86
CA CYS A 31 9.77 -2.56 5.47
C CYS A 31 10.82 -3.65 5.29
N LEU A 32 11.99 -3.53 5.92
CA LEU A 32 13.00 -4.60 5.91
C LEU A 32 12.47 -5.89 6.54
N HIS A 33 11.79 -5.80 7.70
CA HIS A 33 11.20 -6.97 8.34
C HIS A 33 10.11 -7.60 7.46
N LEU A 34 9.23 -6.78 6.87
CA LEU A 34 8.19 -7.21 5.94
C LEU A 34 8.78 -7.87 4.68
N GLY A 35 9.90 -7.36 4.18
CA GLY A 35 10.65 -7.98 3.09
C GLY A 35 11.19 -9.37 3.42
N VAL A 36 11.39 -9.69 4.71
CA VAL A 36 11.79 -11.04 5.16
C VAL A 36 10.57 -11.95 5.35
N VAL A 37 9.52 -11.47 6.05
CA VAL A 37 8.36 -12.32 6.41
C VAL A 37 7.31 -12.45 5.30
N SER A 38 7.29 -11.49 4.36
CA SER A 38 6.35 -11.39 3.25
C SER A 38 7.07 -10.94 1.98
N SER A 39 8.16 -11.62 1.62
CA SER A 39 9.08 -11.22 0.55
C SER A 39 8.42 -11.03 -0.80
N THR A 40 7.52 -11.93 -1.21
CA THR A 40 6.81 -11.86 -2.50
C THR A 40 5.73 -10.76 -2.53
N ALA A 41 5.24 -10.35 -1.36
CA ALA A 41 4.21 -9.33 -1.24
C ALA A 41 4.79 -7.92 -1.03
N THR A 42 6.06 -7.79 -0.63
CA THR A 42 6.67 -6.51 -0.27
C THR A 42 7.43 -5.91 -1.45
N ILE A 43 7.09 -4.68 -1.81
CA ILE A 43 7.62 -3.93 -2.94
C ILE A 43 8.32 -2.69 -2.39
N PHE A 44 9.62 -2.57 -2.72
CA PHE A 44 10.46 -1.46 -2.29
C PHE A 44 10.53 -0.35 -3.36
N PRO A 45 10.94 0.88 -3.01
CA PRO A 45 11.05 1.99 -3.96
C PRO A 45 11.94 1.71 -5.18
N TRP A 46 12.97 0.87 -5.02
CA TRP A 46 13.86 0.43 -6.09
C TRP A 46 13.33 -0.75 -6.92
N SER A 47 12.18 -1.33 -6.53
CA SER A 47 11.59 -2.46 -7.25
C SER A 47 10.87 -2.00 -8.52
N ARG A 48 10.97 -2.78 -9.59
CA ARG A 48 10.20 -2.56 -10.81
C ARG A 48 8.70 -2.61 -10.48
N GLY A 49 7.95 -1.59 -10.89
CA GLY A 49 6.51 -1.50 -10.67
C GLY A 49 6.10 -0.70 -9.43
N TYR A 50 7.03 -0.30 -8.56
CA TYR A 50 6.69 0.55 -7.40
C TYR A 50 5.94 1.81 -7.81
N SER A 51 6.46 2.59 -8.76
CA SER A 51 5.85 3.87 -9.18
C SER A 51 4.44 3.70 -9.72
N ALA A 52 4.21 2.66 -10.53
CA ALA A 52 2.89 2.35 -11.08
C ALA A 52 1.86 2.09 -9.98
N ILE A 53 2.29 1.48 -8.87
CA ILE A 53 1.43 1.16 -7.73
C ILE A 53 1.29 2.39 -6.82
N SER A 54 2.36 3.10 -6.48
CA SER A 54 2.30 4.27 -5.58
C SER A 54 1.47 5.42 -6.15
N GLU A 55 1.45 5.58 -7.47
CA GLU A 55 0.76 6.67 -8.18
C GLU A 55 -0.67 6.31 -8.60
N GLN A 56 -1.14 5.09 -8.28
CA GLN A 56 -2.42 4.56 -8.75
C GLN A 56 -3.66 5.27 -8.18
N ASN A 57 -3.51 6.08 -7.12
CA ASN A 57 -4.63 6.80 -6.54
C ASN A 57 -5.26 7.72 -7.59
N TRP A 58 -6.60 7.68 -7.67
CA TRP A 58 -7.38 8.42 -8.65
C TRP A 58 -7.13 9.93 -8.53
N SER A 59 -7.20 10.46 -7.31
CA SER A 59 -6.86 11.86 -7.08
C SER A 59 -5.35 12.07 -7.03
N GLY A 60 -4.84 12.97 -7.87
CA GLY A 60 -3.44 13.39 -7.85
C GLY A 60 -2.99 13.94 -6.50
N THR A 61 -3.89 14.61 -5.77
CA THR A 61 -3.62 15.15 -4.42
C THR A 61 -3.42 14.06 -3.36
N ALA A 62 -3.95 12.87 -3.58
CA ALA A 62 -3.87 11.74 -2.65
C ALA A 62 -2.68 10.81 -2.96
N ARG A 63 -1.92 11.07 -4.03
CA ARG A 63 -0.72 10.31 -4.36
C ARG A 63 0.39 10.66 -3.37
N ALA A 64 1.11 9.65 -2.91
CA ALA A 64 2.22 9.79 -1.96
C ALA A 64 3.31 8.76 -2.27
N LYS A 65 4.43 8.82 -1.54
CA LYS A 65 5.57 7.91 -1.67
C LYS A 65 5.72 7.08 -0.39
N PRO A 66 5.11 5.88 -0.32
CA PRO A 66 5.30 4.97 0.80
C PRO A 66 6.76 4.49 0.88
N ALA A 67 7.25 4.20 2.09
CA ALA A 67 8.57 3.60 2.27
C ALA A 67 8.66 2.19 1.66
N CYS A 68 7.56 1.45 1.71
CA CYS A 68 7.33 0.24 0.94
C CYS A 68 5.83 0.00 0.77
N ILE A 69 5.48 -0.88 -0.16
CA ILE A 69 4.11 -1.30 -0.44
C ILE A 69 4.02 -2.79 -0.15
N VAL A 70 2.99 -3.24 0.54
CA VAL A 70 2.71 -4.67 0.77
C VAL A 70 1.40 -5.04 0.08
N ARG A 71 1.44 -6.05 -0.79
CA ARG A 71 0.30 -6.57 -1.57
C ARG A 71 -0.06 -7.99 -1.13
N PRO A 72 -0.78 -8.16 -0.01
CA PRO A 72 -1.14 -9.47 0.50
C PRO A 72 -2.12 -10.20 -0.42
N GLU A 73 -1.97 -11.51 -0.51
CA GLU A 73 -2.81 -12.41 -1.31
C GLU A 73 -3.96 -13.05 -0.51
N ASN A 74 -3.88 -12.99 0.82
CA ASN A 74 -4.86 -13.62 1.69
C ASN A 74 -4.93 -12.93 3.06
N ALA A 75 -5.96 -13.29 3.83
CA ALA A 75 -6.22 -12.73 5.16
C ALA A 75 -5.09 -13.00 6.17
N SER A 76 -4.37 -14.12 6.05
CA SER A 76 -3.24 -14.44 6.95
C SER A 76 -2.08 -13.47 6.76
N GLN A 77 -1.76 -13.13 5.50
CA GLN A 77 -0.75 -12.11 5.20
C GLN A 77 -1.20 -10.72 5.69
N VAL A 78 -2.46 -10.32 5.47
CA VAL A 78 -3.01 -9.06 6.01
C VAL A 78 -2.82 -9.00 7.53
N GLN A 79 -3.23 -10.06 8.23
CA GLN A 79 -3.12 -10.16 9.68
C GLN A 79 -1.66 -10.02 10.15
N THR A 80 -0.71 -10.66 9.46
CA THR A 80 0.72 -10.58 9.77
C THR A 80 1.24 -9.15 9.64
N VAL A 81 0.92 -8.47 8.53
CA VAL A 81 1.36 -7.10 8.27
C VAL A 81 0.76 -6.14 9.31
N VAL A 82 -0.56 -6.19 9.52
CA VAL A 82 -1.25 -5.30 10.46
C VAL A 82 -0.75 -5.51 11.89
N ARG A 83 -0.54 -6.75 12.33
CA ARG A 83 0.02 -7.03 13.67
C ARG A 83 1.42 -6.44 13.84
N LEU A 84 2.28 -6.58 12.85
CA LEU A 84 3.65 -6.03 12.89
C LEU A 84 3.62 -4.50 12.99
N LEU A 85 2.87 -3.85 12.10
CA LEU A 85 2.79 -2.39 12.03
C LEU A 85 2.17 -1.80 13.31
N SER A 86 1.07 -2.39 13.80
CA SER A 86 0.42 -1.97 15.04
C SER A 86 1.32 -2.13 16.27
N ARG A 87 1.98 -3.30 16.42
CA ARG A 87 2.90 -3.54 17.55
C ARG A 87 4.07 -2.57 17.56
N ARG A 88 4.58 -2.19 16.38
CA ARG A 88 5.71 -1.27 16.22
C ARG A 88 5.29 0.20 16.10
N ARG A 89 3.99 0.49 16.15
CA ARG A 89 3.41 1.84 15.97
C ARG A 89 3.92 2.52 14.69
N VAL A 90 4.07 1.75 13.62
CA VAL A 90 4.53 2.26 12.32
C VAL A 90 3.32 2.84 11.59
N PRO A 91 3.37 4.09 11.09
CA PRO A 91 2.30 4.65 10.29
C PRO A 91 2.04 3.84 9.02
N PHE A 92 0.77 3.58 8.72
CA PHE A 92 0.39 2.88 7.51
C PHE A 92 -0.95 3.37 6.96
N ALA A 93 -1.13 3.24 5.65
CA ALA A 93 -2.40 3.44 4.97
C ALA A 93 -2.86 2.13 4.34
N ILE A 94 -4.18 1.95 4.21
CA ILE A 94 -4.78 0.78 3.55
C ILE A 94 -5.46 1.25 2.28
N ARG A 95 -5.20 0.57 1.17
CA ARG A 95 -5.82 0.87 -0.13
C ARG A 95 -6.57 -0.33 -0.68
N SER A 96 -7.85 -0.12 -0.97
CA SER A 96 -8.65 -0.97 -1.88
C SER A 96 -8.45 -0.45 -3.31
N GLY A 97 -9.42 0.25 -3.90
CA GLY A 97 -9.30 0.80 -5.27
C GLY A 97 -8.67 2.20 -5.38
N GLY A 98 -8.31 2.86 -4.27
CA GLY A 98 -7.56 4.13 -4.31
C GLY A 98 -8.34 5.38 -4.71
N HIS A 99 -9.67 5.39 -4.51
CA HIS A 99 -10.56 6.46 -4.96
C HIS A 99 -10.86 7.56 -3.91
N ASN A 100 -10.24 7.48 -2.73
CA ASN A 100 -10.38 8.52 -1.69
C ASN A 100 -9.47 9.72 -2.02
N PRO A 101 -10.01 10.95 -2.16
CA PRO A 101 -9.20 12.13 -2.52
C PRO A 101 -8.40 12.71 -1.35
N ALA A 102 -8.63 12.27 -0.11
CA ALA A 102 -7.93 12.77 1.06
C ALA A 102 -6.48 12.24 1.13
N PRO A 103 -5.47 13.12 1.23
CA PRO A 103 -4.09 12.71 1.49
C PRO A 103 -3.99 11.88 2.77
N GLY A 104 -3.18 10.82 2.77
CA GLY A 104 -3.00 9.94 3.94
C GLY A 104 -4.05 8.84 4.09
N ALA A 105 -5.19 8.91 3.39
CA ALA A 105 -6.28 7.96 3.59
C ALA A 105 -6.06 6.62 2.86
N ALA A 106 -5.77 6.68 1.56
CA ALA A 106 -5.53 5.50 0.71
C ALA A 106 -4.11 5.46 0.15
N SER A 107 -3.21 6.29 0.67
CA SER A 107 -1.77 6.27 0.40
C SER A 107 -1.07 7.03 1.52
N ILE A 108 0.24 6.85 1.69
CA ILE A 108 1.00 7.46 2.79
C ILE A 108 2.39 7.86 2.32
N LYS A 109 2.90 8.96 2.86
CA LYS A 109 4.32 9.35 2.75
C LYS A 109 5.05 8.83 3.98
N ASP A 110 6.26 8.31 3.81
CA ASP A 110 7.13 7.92 4.93
C ASP A 110 6.45 6.91 5.89
N GLY A 111 5.84 5.87 5.30
CA GLY A 111 5.10 4.82 6.01
C GLY A 111 4.85 3.60 5.11
N VAL A 112 4.09 2.62 5.60
CA VAL A 112 3.78 1.41 4.82
C VAL A 112 2.41 1.54 4.13
N LEU A 113 2.36 1.28 2.83
CA LEU A 113 1.08 1.14 2.13
C LEU A 113 0.68 -0.33 2.08
N LEU A 114 -0.45 -0.67 2.69
CA LEU A 114 -1.08 -1.97 2.55
C LEU A 114 -2.09 -1.92 1.39
N ASP A 115 -1.70 -2.45 0.24
CA ASP A 115 -2.50 -2.45 -0.99
C ASP A 115 -3.21 -3.80 -1.16
N LEU A 116 -4.52 -3.79 -0.98
CA LEU A 116 -5.38 -4.97 -0.96
C LEU A 116 -5.84 -5.40 -2.37
N SER A 117 -5.32 -4.79 -3.44
CA SER A 117 -5.71 -5.09 -4.83
C SER A 117 -5.50 -6.54 -5.28
N ARG A 118 -4.80 -7.37 -4.50
CA ARG A 118 -4.62 -8.82 -4.75
C ARG A 118 -5.61 -9.71 -3.98
N LEU A 119 -6.49 -9.10 -3.19
CA LEU A 119 -7.66 -9.76 -2.60
C LEU A 119 -8.84 -9.55 -3.55
N ASP A 120 -8.72 -10.10 -4.75
CA ASP A 120 -9.60 -9.85 -5.90
C ASP A 120 -10.52 -11.04 -6.24
N ASP A 121 -10.66 -12.02 -5.33
CA ASP A 121 -11.65 -13.09 -5.43
C ASP A 121 -13.02 -12.56 -5.83
N LEU A 122 -13.63 -13.13 -6.86
CA LEU A 122 -14.90 -12.67 -7.39
C LEU A 122 -15.70 -13.86 -7.91
N VAL A 123 -16.69 -14.29 -7.13
CA VAL A 123 -17.45 -15.53 -7.39
C VAL A 123 -18.94 -15.25 -7.27
N TYR A 124 -19.70 -15.60 -8.31
CA TYR A 124 -21.16 -15.57 -8.27
C TYR A 124 -21.72 -16.99 -8.13
N GLU A 125 -22.60 -17.19 -7.16
CA GLU A 125 -23.31 -18.43 -6.89
C GLU A 125 -24.78 -18.26 -7.30
N SER A 126 -25.17 -18.88 -8.43
CA SER A 126 -26.53 -18.77 -8.98
C SER A 126 -27.60 -19.38 -8.06
N GLY A 127 -27.25 -20.44 -7.33
CA GLY A 127 -28.19 -21.18 -6.47
C GLY A 127 -28.81 -20.32 -5.37
N ASN A 128 -28.01 -19.48 -4.71
CA ASN A 128 -28.45 -18.57 -3.64
C ASN A 128 -28.45 -17.09 -4.07
N LYS A 129 -28.16 -16.78 -5.34
CA LYS A 129 -28.01 -15.42 -5.89
C LYS A 129 -27.02 -14.56 -5.10
N THR A 130 -25.93 -15.16 -4.62
CA THR A 130 -24.91 -14.47 -3.83
C THR A 130 -23.66 -14.22 -4.66
N VAL A 131 -23.05 -13.04 -4.49
CA VAL A 131 -21.72 -12.75 -5.03
C VAL A 131 -20.75 -12.52 -3.89
N THR A 132 -19.65 -13.26 -3.89
CA THR A 132 -18.50 -13.04 -3.02
C THR A 132 -17.54 -12.11 -3.74
N VAL A 133 -17.23 -10.97 -3.11
CA VAL A 133 -16.38 -9.93 -3.70
C VAL A 133 -15.23 -9.60 -2.77
N GLY A 134 -14.01 -9.88 -3.21
CA GLY A 134 -12.78 -9.49 -2.56
C GLY A 134 -12.63 -7.97 -2.55
N THR A 135 -12.11 -7.44 -1.43
CA THR A 135 -11.95 -6.00 -1.19
C THR A 135 -11.06 -5.29 -2.22
N GLY A 136 -10.20 -6.03 -2.91
CA GLY A 136 -9.32 -5.53 -3.98
C GLY A 136 -10.04 -5.21 -5.29
N ASN A 137 -11.26 -5.70 -5.47
CA ASN A 137 -12.03 -5.47 -6.70
C ASN A 137 -12.45 -4.01 -6.88
N LYS A 138 -12.61 -3.62 -8.14
CA LYS A 138 -13.31 -2.40 -8.58
C LYS A 138 -14.70 -2.77 -9.10
N TRP A 139 -15.63 -1.81 -9.09
CA TRP A 139 -17.01 -2.05 -9.55
C TRP A 139 -17.09 -2.48 -11.02
N THR A 140 -16.13 -2.12 -11.87
CA THR A 140 -16.01 -2.63 -13.25
C THR A 140 -16.05 -4.16 -13.27
N ALA A 141 -15.23 -4.82 -12.44
CA ALA A 141 -15.12 -6.28 -12.44
C ALA A 141 -16.41 -6.94 -11.92
N VAL A 142 -16.99 -6.38 -10.85
CA VAL A 142 -18.22 -6.88 -10.24
C VAL A 142 -19.37 -6.87 -11.24
N TYR A 143 -19.63 -5.74 -11.89
CA TYR A 143 -20.72 -5.66 -12.87
C TYR A 143 -20.44 -6.50 -14.11
N SER A 144 -19.17 -6.56 -14.57
CA SER A 144 -18.82 -7.41 -15.71
C SER A 144 -19.07 -8.90 -15.44
N LEU A 145 -18.87 -9.37 -14.20
CA LEU A 145 -19.21 -10.73 -13.83
C LEU A 145 -20.74 -10.93 -13.80
N LEU A 146 -21.46 -10.03 -13.13
CA LEU A 146 -22.89 -10.20 -12.90
C LEU A 146 -23.73 -10.07 -14.18
N ASP A 147 -23.28 -9.24 -15.13
CA ASP A 147 -23.90 -9.06 -16.44
C ASP A 147 -23.92 -10.38 -17.25
N GLN A 148 -22.90 -11.24 -17.10
CA GLN A 148 -22.86 -12.58 -17.72
C GLN A 148 -23.96 -13.53 -17.22
N HIS A 149 -24.61 -13.16 -16.11
CA HIS A 149 -25.65 -13.95 -15.45
C HIS A 149 -27.00 -13.22 -15.41
N ASP A 150 -27.17 -12.12 -16.18
CA ASP A 150 -28.38 -11.30 -16.21
C ASP A 150 -28.84 -10.81 -14.82
N VAL A 151 -27.90 -10.59 -13.91
CA VAL A 151 -28.15 -10.10 -12.55
C VAL A 151 -27.31 -8.86 -12.25
N THR A 152 -27.66 -8.17 -11.18
CA THR A 152 -26.89 -7.01 -10.72
C THR A 152 -27.02 -6.81 -9.21
N VAL A 153 -26.24 -5.89 -8.67
CA VAL A 153 -26.27 -5.47 -7.27
C VAL A 153 -26.23 -3.95 -7.17
N VAL A 154 -26.73 -3.41 -6.06
CA VAL A 154 -26.58 -1.97 -5.77
C VAL A 154 -25.14 -1.71 -5.35
N GLY A 155 -24.41 -0.97 -6.19
CA GLY A 155 -22.99 -0.69 -5.98
C GLY A 155 -22.55 0.71 -6.36
N GLY A 156 -21.25 0.87 -6.59
CA GLY A 156 -20.66 2.12 -7.03
C GLY A 156 -21.08 2.48 -8.45
N ARG A 157 -21.40 3.76 -8.67
CA ARG A 157 -21.72 4.28 -10.02
C ARG A 157 -20.48 4.46 -10.88
N ILE A 158 -19.37 4.86 -10.27
CA ILE A 158 -18.09 5.04 -10.95
C ILE A 158 -17.37 3.70 -10.92
N LEU A 159 -17.16 3.11 -12.11
CA LEU A 159 -16.68 1.74 -12.25
C LEU A 159 -15.27 1.54 -11.68
N ASP A 160 -14.43 2.58 -11.72
CA ASP A 160 -13.06 2.53 -11.21
C ASP A 160 -12.95 2.58 -9.66
N VAL A 161 -14.06 2.84 -8.96
CA VAL A 161 -14.09 2.86 -7.50
C VAL A 161 -13.87 1.45 -6.94
N GLY A 162 -13.01 1.34 -5.94
CA GLY A 162 -12.79 0.08 -5.21
C GLY A 162 -13.98 -0.30 -4.34
N VAL A 163 -14.33 -1.58 -4.36
CA VAL A 163 -15.47 -2.15 -3.63
C VAL A 163 -15.28 -1.99 -2.13
N GLY A 164 -14.13 -2.43 -1.59
CA GLY A 164 -13.90 -2.42 -0.14
C GLY A 164 -13.98 -1.02 0.48
N GLY A 165 -13.36 -0.04 -0.17
CA GLY A 165 -13.40 1.35 0.30
C GLY A 165 -14.80 1.96 0.20
N LEU A 166 -15.55 1.65 -0.86
CA LEU A 166 -16.93 2.12 -0.99
C LEU A 166 -17.80 1.48 0.09
N LEU A 167 -17.86 0.16 0.20
CA LEU A 167 -18.79 -0.50 1.13
C LEU A 167 -18.56 -0.11 2.60
N LEU A 168 -17.31 0.16 3.00
CA LEU A 168 -16.99 0.58 4.37
C LEU A 168 -17.16 2.09 4.61
N GLY A 169 -17.06 2.91 3.57
CA GLY A 169 -17.11 4.38 3.67
C GLY A 169 -18.43 5.00 3.18
N SER A 170 -19.20 4.29 2.37
CA SER A 170 -20.46 4.77 1.81
C SER A 170 -21.59 4.47 2.78
N LYS A 171 -22.29 5.53 3.21
CA LYS A 171 -23.74 5.46 3.33
C LYS A 171 -24.24 4.96 1.98
N SER A 172 -24.95 3.85 1.94
CA SER A 172 -25.74 3.46 0.77
C SER A 172 -26.40 4.71 0.19
N SER A 173 -26.33 4.90 -1.13
CA SER A 173 -26.98 6.02 -1.81
C SER A 173 -28.39 6.23 -1.21
N PRO A 174 -28.80 7.44 -0.81
CA PRO A 174 -30.15 7.69 -0.27
C PRO A 174 -31.25 7.59 -1.35
N ARG A 175 -31.03 6.75 -2.37
CA ARG A 175 -31.97 6.48 -3.47
C ARG A 175 -32.22 4.98 -3.56
N ALA A 176 -32.56 4.38 -2.43
CA ALA A 176 -33.27 3.10 -2.38
C ALA A 176 -34.79 3.26 -2.63
N ASP A 177 -35.26 4.45 -3.05
CA ASP A 177 -36.68 4.75 -3.32
C ASP A 177 -36.99 5.00 -4.82
N ILE A 178 -36.14 4.58 -5.76
CA ILE A 178 -36.53 4.52 -7.18
C ILE A 178 -36.28 3.10 -7.69
N GLY A 179 -37.21 2.22 -7.33
CA GLY A 179 -37.19 0.81 -7.71
C GLY A 179 -38.38 0.04 -7.18
N CYS A 180 -39.58 0.65 -7.24
CA CYS A 180 -40.91 0.02 -7.32
C CYS A 180 -42.00 1.09 -7.18
N ARG A 181 -42.30 1.78 -8.29
CA ARG A 181 -43.65 2.12 -8.77
C ARG A 181 -43.55 2.57 -10.23
#